data_AF-A0A0M9VHV7-F1
#
_entry.id   AF-A0A0M9VHV7-F1
#
_cell.length_a   1.000
_cell.length_b   1.000
_cell.length_c   1.000
_cell.angle_alpha   90.00
_cell.angle_beta   90.00
_cell.angle_gamma   90.00
#
_symmetry.space_group_name_H-M   'P 1'
#
loop_
_entity.id
_entity.type
_entity.pdbx_description
1 polymer ?
#
loop_
_entity_poly.entity_id
_entity_poly.type
_entity_poly.pdbx_seq_one_letter_code
_entity_poly.pdbx_strand_id
1 'polypeptide(L)'
;MKKLLTLLAASLLATACSKQPRIEYNVKPNTFIREAGKYHFKDMELVVRGLEDGTILYGIAGEKSKVLYQHPITKPFSDYQYWMLYVDNAENVWFYNSDLSEFMVHFKQPDGSYATQDGFGNLDKMPKDLKAELEKHNNFKNRPQAPATKQ
;
A
#
# COMPACT_ATOMS: atom_id res chain seq x y z
N MET A 1 -3.77 -11.81 -51.74
CA MET A 1 -2.62 -11.62 -50.83
C MET A 1 -2.77 -10.42 -49.89
N LYS A 2 -3.17 -9.22 -50.34
CA LYS A 2 -3.38 -8.05 -49.47
C LYS A 2 -4.36 -8.29 -48.30
N LYS A 3 -5.48 -8.98 -48.54
CA LYS A 3 -6.48 -9.30 -47.49
C LYS A 3 -5.99 -10.28 -46.41
N LEU A 4 -5.02 -11.15 -46.74
CA LEU A 4 -4.44 -12.10 -45.80
C LEU A 4 -3.43 -11.40 -44.87
N LEU A 5 -2.71 -10.41 -45.39
CA LEU A 5 -1.80 -9.56 -44.60
C LEU A 5 -2.57 -8.71 -43.57
N THR A 6 -3.76 -8.23 -43.92
CA THR A 6 -4.59 -7.41 -43.01
C THR A 6 -5.16 -8.23 -41.85
N LEU A 7 -5.55 -9.49 -42.10
CA LEU A 7 -6.02 -10.41 -41.05
C LEU A 7 -4.91 -10.82 -40.08
N LEU A 8 -3.67 -11.00 -40.58
CA LEU A 8 -2.51 -11.34 -39.74
C LEU A 8 -2.11 -10.17 -38.82
N ALA A 9 -2.17 -8.94 -39.33
CA ALA A 9 -1.90 -7.73 -38.55
C ALA A 9 -2.96 -7.50 -37.45
N ALA A 10 -4.23 -7.82 -37.72
CA ALA A 10 -5.31 -7.70 -36.73
C ALA A 10 -5.22 -8.74 -35.61
N SER A 11 -4.73 -9.96 -35.89
CA SER A 11 -4.54 -10.99 -34.85
C SER A 11 -3.36 -10.71 -33.91
N LEU A 12 -2.32 -9.98 -34.37
CA LEU A 12 -1.15 -9.62 -33.56
C LEU A 12 -1.44 -8.50 -32.54
N LEU A 13 -2.48 -7.69 -32.77
CA LEU A 13 -2.91 -6.63 -31.84
C LEU A 13 -3.76 -7.15 -30.67
N ALA A 14 -4.32 -8.37 -30.77
CA ALA A 14 -5.21 -8.93 -29.74
C ALA A 14 -4.46 -9.59 -28.56
N THR A 15 -3.14 -9.81 -28.68
CA THR A 15 -2.34 -10.48 -27.64
C THR A 15 -1.58 -9.51 -26.72
N ALA A 16 -1.66 -8.20 -26.93
CA ALA A 16 -0.88 -7.21 -26.20
C ALA A 16 -1.44 -6.80 -24.82
N CYS A 17 -2.51 -7.42 -24.35
CA CYS A 17 -2.97 -7.24 -22.97
C CYS A 17 -2.48 -8.43 -22.12
N SER A 18 -1.17 -8.45 -21.84
CA SER A 18 -0.62 -9.36 -20.85
C SER A 18 -1.20 -8.98 -19.49
N LYS A 19 -2.15 -9.77 -18.98
CA LYS A 19 -2.53 -9.69 -17.56
C LYS A 19 -1.28 -10.04 -16.76
N GLN A 20 -0.62 -9.04 -16.17
CA GLN A 20 0.43 -9.29 -15.20
C GLN A 20 -0.12 -10.28 -14.16
N PRO A 21 0.63 -11.34 -13.81
CA PRO A 21 0.20 -12.28 -12.79
C PRO A 21 -0.03 -11.47 -11.51
N ARG A 22 -1.28 -11.42 -11.05
CA ARG A 22 -1.60 -10.85 -9.75
C ARG A 22 -1.09 -11.82 -8.70
N ILE A 23 0.00 -11.46 -8.03
CA ILE A 23 0.49 -12.25 -6.91
C ILE A 23 -0.44 -11.98 -5.72
N GLU A 24 -1.05 -13.04 -5.21
CA GLU A 24 -1.96 -12.98 -4.07
C GLU A 24 -1.31 -13.67 -2.87
N TYR A 25 -1.39 -13.03 -1.71
CA TYR A 25 -0.77 -13.46 -0.47
C TYR A 25 -1.80 -13.48 0.66
N ASN A 26 -1.84 -14.55 1.45
CA ASN A 26 -2.51 -14.54 2.75
C ASN A 26 -1.47 -14.16 3.81
N VAL A 27 -1.68 -13.03 4.49
CA VAL A 27 -0.71 -12.52 5.46
C VAL A 27 -1.17 -12.77 6.90
N LYS A 28 -0.19 -12.86 7.80
CA LYS A 28 -0.44 -12.96 9.24
C LYS A 28 -0.61 -11.56 9.84
N PRO A 29 -1.14 -11.43 11.06
CA PRO A 29 -1.01 -10.19 11.81
C PRO A 29 0.44 -9.72 11.85
N ASN A 30 0.65 -8.40 11.90
CA ASN A 30 1.96 -7.78 12.06
C ASN A 30 2.90 -8.05 10.87
N THR A 31 2.39 -7.87 9.65
CA THR A 31 3.14 -8.14 8.42
C THR A 31 3.61 -6.84 7.76
N PHE A 32 4.89 -6.82 7.37
CA PHE A 32 5.44 -5.79 6.52
C PHE A 32 5.27 -6.14 5.04
N ILE A 33 4.86 -5.16 4.25
CA ILE A 33 4.62 -5.24 2.81
C ILE A 33 5.50 -4.21 2.13
N ARG A 34 6.31 -4.65 1.17
CA ARG A 34 7.32 -3.83 0.48
C ARG A 34 7.38 -4.10 -1.02
N GLU A 35 6.39 -4.79 -1.55
CA GLU A 35 6.30 -5.11 -2.98
C GLU A 35 4.85 -5.02 -3.46
N ALA A 36 4.68 -4.94 -4.78
CA ALA A 36 3.36 -4.98 -5.39
C ALA A 36 2.73 -6.37 -5.20
N GLY A 37 1.43 -6.40 -4.91
CA GLY A 37 0.73 -7.63 -4.62
C GLY A 37 -0.66 -7.38 -4.05
N LYS A 38 -1.41 -8.45 -3.89
CA LYS A 38 -2.72 -8.46 -3.27
C LYS A 38 -2.65 -9.23 -1.97
N TYR A 39 -2.85 -8.56 -0.84
CA TYR A 39 -2.62 -9.12 0.49
C TYR A 39 -3.95 -9.27 1.23
N HIS A 40 -4.26 -10.48 1.65
CA HIS A 40 -5.49 -10.83 2.36
C HIS A 40 -5.20 -11.05 3.85
N PHE A 41 -5.94 -10.34 4.70
CA PHE A 41 -5.91 -10.53 6.15
C PHE A 41 -7.32 -10.37 6.71
N LYS A 42 -7.87 -11.47 7.25
CA LYS A 42 -9.30 -11.55 7.65
C LYS A 42 -10.20 -11.08 6.48
N ASP A 43 -11.06 -10.09 6.72
CA ASP A 43 -11.99 -9.53 5.72
C ASP A 43 -11.39 -8.34 4.95
N MET A 44 -10.15 -7.96 5.25
CA MET A 44 -9.44 -6.86 4.62
C MET A 44 -8.53 -7.38 3.49
N GLU A 45 -8.57 -6.66 2.38
CA GLU A 45 -7.71 -6.82 1.22
C GLU A 45 -6.88 -5.54 1.06
N LEU A 46 -5.55 -5.64 1.14
CA LEU A 46 -4.64 -4.55 0.81
C LEU A 46 -4.06 -4.81 -0.57
N VAL A 47 -4.34 -3.89 -1.50
CA VAL A 47 -3.87 -3.98 -2.89
C VAL A 47 -2.72 -2.99 -3.05
N VAL A 48 -1.56 -3.48 -3.47
CA VAL A 48 -0.43 -2.66 -3.89
C VAL A 48 -0.17 -2.95 -5.37
N ARG A 49 -0.19 -1.92 -6.21
CA ARG A 49 -0.07 -2.05 -7.66
C ARG A 49 1.01 -1.11 -8.18
N GLY A 50 2.02 -1.68 -8.83
CA GLY A 50 2.91 -0.94 -9.73
C GLY A 50 2.21 -0.66 -11.07
N LEU A 51 2.43 0.53 -11.61
CA LEU A 51 2.06 0.96 -12.95
C LEU A 51 3.27 0.81 -13.88
N GLU A 52 3.04 0.89 -15.20
CA GLU A 52 4.09 0.69 -16.21
C GLU A 52 5.22 1.75 -16.13
N ASP A 53 4.93 2.91 -15.57
CA ASP A 53 5.89 4.01 -15.37
C ASP A 53 6.70 3.91 -14.07
N GLY A 54 6.52 2.82 -13.30
CA GLY A 54 7.17 2.60 -12.01
C GLY A 54 6.47 3.28 -10.83
N THR A 55 5.34 3.96 -11.06
CA THR A 55 4.49 4.50 -9.99
C THR A 55 3.81 3.35 -9.24
N ILE A 56 3.67 3.48 -7.93
CA ILE A 56 2.93 2.56 -7.08
C ILE A 56 1.67 3.25 -6.56
N LEU A 57 0.57 2.51 -6.59
CA LEU A 57 -0.66 2.83 -5.91
C LEU A 57 -0.96 1.77 -4.87
N TYR A 58 -1.59 2.16 -3.76
CA TYR A 58 -2.18 1.19 -2.86
C TYR A 58 -3.59 1.59 -2.42
N GLY A 59 -4.36 0.60 -1.99
CA GLY A 59 -5.70 0.79 -1.48
C GLY A 59 -6.13 -0.37 -0.59
N ILE A 60 -7.09 -0.09 0.29
CA ILE A 60 -7.70 -1.07 1.19
C ILE A 60 -9.11 -1.35 0.69
N ALA A 61 -9.45 -2.61 0.55
CA ALA A 61 -10.76 -3.09 0.19
C ALA A 61 -11.29 -4.05 1.27
N GLY A 62 -12.61 -4.12 1.39
CA GLY A 62 -13.31 -5.06 2.27
C GLY A 62 -13.98 -6.18 1.49
N GLU A 63 -15.04 -6.74 2.06
CA GLU A 63 -15.84 -7.78 1.42
C GLU A 63 -16.25 -7.42 -0.02
N LYS A 64 -16.21 -8.43 -0.90
CA LYS A 64 -16.56 -8.30 -2.32
C LYS A 64 -15.74 -7.22 -3.04
N SER A 65 -14.52 -6.96 -2.57
CA SER A 65 -13.61 -5.95 -3.11
C SER A 65 -14.18 -4.53 -3.11
N LYS A 66 -15.08 -4.22 -2.17
CA LYS A 66 -15.53 -2.84 -1.95
C LYS A 66 -14.34 -1.99 -1.51
N VAL A 67 -14.01 -0.95 -2.27
CA VAL A 67 -12.94 -0.02 -1.91
C VAL A 67 -13.32 0.74 -0.63
N LEU A 68 -12.47 0.65 0.38
CA LEU A 68 -12.64 1.31 1.68
C LEU A 68 -11.67 2.51 1.83
N TYR A 69 -10.50 2.41 1.22
CA TYR A 69 -9.52 3.48 1.14
C TYR A 69 -8.70 3.36 -0.15
N GLN A 70 -8.27 4.49 -0.69
CA GLN A 70 -7.30 4.55 -1.77
C GLN A 70 -6.31 5.68 -1.50
N HIS A 71 -5.01 5.39 -1.66
CA HIS A 71 -3.99 6.43 -1.61
C HIS A 71 -4.24 7.51 -2.68
N PRO A 72 -4.08 8.81 -2.37
CA PRO A 72 -4.29 9.87 -3.34
C PRO A 72 -3.43 9.68 -4.59
N ILE A 73 -4.07 9.64 -5.77
CA ILE A 73 -3.37 9.53 -7.06
C ILE A 73 -2.49 10.75 -7.36
N THR A 74 -2.73 11.87 -6.69
CA THR A 74 -1.94 13.10 -6.78
C THR A 74 -0.67 13.07 -5.93
N LYS A 75 -0.46 12.01 -5.14
CA LYS A 75 0.75 11.76 -4.34
C LYS A 75 1.38 10.42 -4.72
N PRO A 76 1.79 10.22 -5.98
CA PRO A 76 2.42 8.96 -6.38
C PRO A 76 3.74 8.75 -5.63
N PHE A 77 4.06 7.49 -5.39
CA PHE A 77 5.38 7.05 -4.95
C PHE A 77 5.86 5.92 -5.89
N SER A 78 7.12 5.49 -5.79
CA SER A 78 7.69 4.51 -6.74
C SER A 78 8.51 3.42 -6.07
N ASP A 79 8.82 2.36 -6.81
CA ASP A 79 9.69 1.25 -6.36
C ASP A 79 11.14 1.70 -6.14
N TYR A 80 11.52 2.89 -6.62
CA TYR A 80 12.84 3.48 -6.42
C TYR A 80 12.97 4.24 -5.09
N GLN A 81 11.87 4.38 -4.34
CA GLN A 81 11.84 5.03 -3.03
C GLN A 81 11.78 3.98 -1.92
N TYR A 82 12.25 4.35 -0.74
CA TYR A 82 12.02 3.50 0.43
C TYR A 82 10.61 3.72 0.96
N TRP A 83 9.76 2.71 0.78
CA TRP A 83 8.40 2.67 1.34
C TRP A 83 8.13 1.33 2.04
N MET A 84 7.15 1.34 2.93
CA MET A 84 6.57 0.13 3.49
C MET A 84 5.09 0.35 3.84
N LEU A 85 4.34 -0.73 3.78
CA LEU A 85 3.06 -0.87 4.44
C LEU A 85 3.21 -1.87 5.59
N TYR A 86 2.53 -1.65 6.70
CA TYR A 86 2.50 -2.56 7.83
C TYR A 86 1.06 -2.79 8.27
N VAL A 87 0.62 -4.05 8.26
CA VAL A 87 -0.72 -4.46 8.69
C VAL A 87 -0.64 -4.98 10.11
N ASP A 88 -1.26 -4.27 11.05
CA ASP A 88 -1.26 -4.65 12.46
C ASP A 88 -2.37 -5.67 12.80
N ASN A 89 -2.35 -6.20 14.03
CA ASN A 89 -3.35 -7.18 14.47
C ASN A 89 -4.80 -6.65 14.53
N ALA A 90 -4.97 -5.33 14.64
CA ALA A 90 -6.26 -4.65 14.63
C ALA A 90 -6.72 -4.27 13.21
N GLU A 91 -6.03 -4.77 12.17
CA GLU A 91 -6.30 -4.47 10.76
C GLU A 91 -6.09 -3.00 10.40
N ASN A 92 -5.33 -2.25 11.21
CA ASN A 92 -4.87 -0.94 10.80
C ASN A 92 -3.70 -1.11 9.83
N VAL A 93 -3.62 -0.18 8.88
CA VAL A 93 -2.57 -0.17 7.88
C VAL A 93 -1.72 1.07 8.07
N TRP A 94 -0.44 0.89 8.32
CA TRP A 94 0.54 1.96 8.49
C TRP A 94 1.34 2.08 7.20
N PHE A 95 1.41 3.28 6.63
CA PHE A 95 2.20 3.58 5.44
C PHE A 95 3.34 4.51 5.81
N TYR A 96 4.57 4.13 5.46
CA TYR A 96 5.75 4.99 5.61
C TYR A 96 6.49 5.08 4.28
N ASN A 97 6.88 6.30 3.90
CA ASN A 97 7.80 6.56 2.80
C ASN A 97 8.85 7.57 3.27
N SER A 98 10.12 7.15 3.26
CA SER A 98 11.21 7.94 3.82
C SER A 98 11.60 9.13 2.94
N ASP A 99 11.50 8.96 1.63
CA ASP A 99 11.92 9.91 0.60
C ASP A 99 10.92 11.06 0.52
N LEU A 100 9.62 10.74 0.66
CA LEU A 100 8.54 11.72 0.72
C LEU A 100 8.31 12.26 2.13
N SER A 101 9.01 11.73 3.13
CA SER A 101 8.80 12.02 4.55
C SER A 101 7.32 11.89 4.96
N GLU A 102 6.64 10.90 4.42
CA GLU A 102 5.22 10.63 4.62
C GLU A 102 5.07 9.45 5.58
N PHE A 103 4.24 9.64 6.62
CA PHE A 103 3.89 8.58 7.54
C PHE A 103 2.40 8.71 7.87
N MET A 104 1.62 7.72 7.51
CA MET A 104 0.17 7.70 7.68
C MET A 104 -0.26 6.42 8.36
N VAL A 105 -1.39 6.49 9.06
CA VAL A 105 -2.08 5.32 9.59
C VAL A 105 -3.53 5.36 9.15
N HIS A 106 -4.01 4.21 8.68
CA HIS A 106 -5.41 3.97 8.33
C HIS A 106 -6.03 3.11 9.43
N PHE A 107 -6.79 3.73 10.32
CA PHE A 107 -7.46 3.05 11.42
C PHE A 107 -8.79 2.45 10.95
N LYS A 108 -8.95 1.13 11.14
CA LYS A 108 -10.22 0.45 10.88
C LYS A 108 -11.27 0.95 11.88
N GLN A 109 -12.41 1.39 11.37
CA GLN A 109 -13.53 1.89 12.17
C GLN A 109 -14.54 0.76 12.45
N PRO A 110 -15.39 0.90 13.48
CA PRO A 110 -16.42 -0.11 13.79
C PRO A 110 -17.42 -0.39 12.66
N ASP A 111 -17.65 0.59 11.77
CA ASP A 111 -18.51 0.45 10.60
C ASP A 111 -17.81 -0.22 9.40
N GLY A 112 -16.56 -0.65 9.57
CA GLY A 112 -15.71 -1.25 8.54
C GLY A 112 -15.04 -0.24 7.61
N SER A 113 -15.25 1.06 7.76
CA SER A 113 -14.52 2.10 7.02
C SER A 113 -13.11 2.31 7.58
N TYR A 114 -12.31 3.14 6.90
CA TYR A 114 -10.96 3.50 7.34
C TYR A 114 -10.83 5.01 7.52
N ALA A 115 -10.37 5.44 8.68
CA ALA A 115 -10.01 6.83 8.95
C ALA A 115 -8.50 7.00 8.81
N THR A 116 -8.06 7.98 8.01
CA THR A 116 -6.63 8.26 7.80
C THR A 116 -6.17 9.36 8.74
N GLN A 117 -5.06 9.14 9.43
CA GLN A 117 -4.41 10.13 10.29
C GLN A 117 -2.91 10.18 10.04
N ASP A 118 -2.28 11.26 10.51
CA ASP A 118 -0.83 11.37 10.54
C ASP A 118 -0.23 10.33 11.50
N GLY A 119 0.75 9.57 11.02
CA GLY A 119 1.39 8.51 11.80
C GLY A 119 2.28 9.05 12.92
N PHE A 120 2.91 10.21 12.73
CA PHE A 120 3.75 10.84 13.78
C PHE A 120 2.91 11.39 14.93
N GLY A 121 1.66 11.75 14.68
CA GLY A 121 0.68 12.09 15.72
C GLY A 121 0.15 10.88 16.50
N ASN A 122 0.48 9.64 16.10
CA ASN A 122 -0.07 8.40 16.68
C ASN A 122 1.03 7.41 17.11
N LEU A 123 2.20 7.91 17.51
CA LEU A 123 3.35 7.08 17.91
C LEU A 123 3.08 6.22 19.17
N ASP A 124 2.15 6.65 20.02
CA ASP A 124 1.70 5.93 21.22
C ASP A 124 0.91 4.65 20.88
N LYS A 125 0.20 4.66 19.75
CA LYS A 125 -0.57 3.52 19.23
C LYS A 125 0.25 2.65 18.27
N MET A 126 1.46 3.06 17.94
CA MET A 126 2.30 2.38 16.97
C MET A 126 2.76 0.99 17.50
N PRO A 127 2.58 -0.07 16.70
CA PRO A 127 3.08 -1.40 17.02
C PRO A 127 4.60 -1.41 17.29
N LYS A 128 5.05 -2.19 18.28
CA LYS A 128 6.45 -2.18 18.76
C LYS A 128 7.45 -2.61 17.70
N ASP A 129 7.08 -3.60 16.90
CA ASP A 129 7.84 -4.10 15.77
C ASP A 129 7.91 -3.10 14.62
N LEU A 130 6.80 -2.41 14.31
CA LEU A 130 6.84 -1.27 13.38
C LEU A 130 7.78 -0.18 13.89
N LYS A 131 7.68 0.20 15.16
CA LYS A 131 8.58 1.18 15.79
C LYS A 131 10.05 0.77 15.64
N ALA A 132 10.37 -0.48 16.01
CA ALA A 132 11.72 -1.02 15.92
C ALA A 132 12.25 -1.06 14.48
N GLU A 133 11.39 -1.30 13.50
CA GLU A 133 11.76 -1.21 12.09
C GLU A 133 12.05 0.23 11.67
N LEU A 134 11.15 1.18 11.97
CA LEU A 134 11.31 2.58 11.59
C LEU A 134 12.54 3.24 12.23
N GLU A 135 12.89 2.85 13.47
CA GLU A 135 14.10 3.32 14.15
C GLU A 135 15.40 2.88 13.45
N LYS A 136 15.37 1.93 12.51
CA LYS A 136 16.54 1.60 11.67
C LYS A 136 16.81 2.66 10.61
N HIS A 137 15.83 3.54 10.33
CA HIS A 137 15.92 4.57 9.29
C HIS A 137 16.21 5.95 9.90
N ASN A 138 17.34 6.56 9.53
CA ASN A 138 17.79 7.85 10.07
C ASN A 138 16.76 8.98 9.88
N ASN A 139 15.99 8.96 8.78
CA ASN A 139 14.96 9.95 8.49
C ASN A 139 13.81 9.93 9.51
N PHE A 140 13.53 8.77 10.12
CA PHE A 140 12.52 8.67 11.18
C PHE A 140 13.06 9.18 12.52
N LYS A 141 14.32 8.83 12.86
CA LYS A 141 14.99 9.24 14.11
C LYS A 141 15.14 10.75 14.25
N ASN A 142 15.42 11.44 13.14
CA ASN A 142 15.76 12.86 13.15
C ASN A 142 14.55 13.79 13.07
N ARG A 143 13.32 13.26 13.00
CA ARG A 143 12.10 14.09 12.99
C ARG A 143 11.72 14.51 14.41
N PRO A 144 11.33 15.77 14.63
CA PRO A 144 10.76 16.20 15.90
C PRO A 144 9.51 15.36 16.21
N GLN A 145 9.58 14.52 17.23
CA GLN A 145 8.41 13.80 17.72
C GLN A 145 7.57 14.78 18.54
N ALA A 146 6.27 14.89 18.22
CA ALA A 146 5.37 15.72 19.01
C ALA A 146 5.39 15.24 20.47
N PRO A 147 5.43 16.15 21.46
CA PRO A 147 5.39 15.74 22.85
C PRO A 147 4.10 14.95 23.12
N ALA A 148 4.25 13.78 23.75
CA ALA A 148 3.12 12.94 24.14
C ALA A 148 2.12 13.79 24.94
N THR A 149 0.92 13.96 24.39
CA THR A 149 -0.15 14.67 25.09
C THR A 149 -0.60 13.77 26.24
N LYS A 150 -0.18 14.10 27.46
CA LYS A 150 -0.70 13.43 28.66
C LYS A 150 -2.19 13.80 28.78
N GLN A 151 -3.08 12.82 28.66
CA GLN A 151 -4.46 12.91 29.13
C GLN A 151 -4.50 12.67 30.64
#